data_AF-A0A1Q7E2N3-F1
#
_entry.id   AF-A0A1Q7E2N3-F1
#
_cell.length_a   1.000
_cell.length_b   1.000
_cell.length_c   1.000
_cell.angle_alpha   90.00
_cell.angle_beta   90.00
_cell.angle_gamma   90.00
#
_symmetry.space_group_name_H-M   'P 1'
#
loop_
_entity.id
_entity.type
_entity.pdbx_description
1 polymer ?
#
loop_
_entity_poly.entity_id
_entity_poly.type
_entity_poly.pdbx_seq_one_letter_code
_entity_poly.pdbx_strand_id
1 'polypeptide(L)'
;MQVSRIVPSLLAVLSLATPSQRGGSRYRVTADNAWFFQDVAGRRIARLARGATLAGGATRNDWIQVTLDGWIFSTSVGKSDKPEFDLLVTRTPNENLRAAPAGPLVAELAEGFGLKRATPDSSGRWQHVTREGWVQRSALAPVADVVATRTAVTSDSDNVQGGPTAPPAARGGGGGGDTARVDSSRAQPLRMTTLYRAPDGPEAGTIATETPLRVLSRNGEWTRVQFEGWVKGGDLQAAPAGVLVGVTAAELRAEPQRYLGQVLRWNLEFIAIQKADDLRPDIPSGSSYVLARGPLPERGFVYIVVPENRLPAFRALTPLATVQVTARVRNGRSRYLGNPVVDLISLEGGGGTP
;
A
#
# COMPACT_ATOMS: atom_id res chain seq x y z
N MET A 1 5.32 -80.24 4.61
CA MET A 1 5.41 -79.19 5.65
C MET A 1 5.73 -77.89 4.95
N GLN A 2 4.75 -77.00 4.87
CA GLN A 2 4.75 -75.81 4.04
C GLN A 2 4.85 -74.60 4.99
N VAL A 3 5.96 -73.86 4.94
CA VAL A 3 6.18 -72.70 5.83
C VAL A 3 5.76 -71.44 5.08
N SER A 4 4.60 -70.92 5.46
CA SER A 4 4.03 -69.66 4.99
C SER A 4 4.79 -68.48 5.61
N ARG A 5 5.37 -67.60 4.78
CA ARG A 5 5.91 -66.30 5.22
C ARG A 5 4.96 -65.20 4.76
N ILE A 6 4.22 -64.65 5.72
CA ILE A 6 3.35 -63.48 5.55
C ILE A 6 4.23 -62.22 5.69
N VAL A 7 4.27 -61.41 4.65
CA VAL A 7 4.83 -60.05 4.66
C VAL A 7 3.69 -59.10 5.03
N PRO A 8 3.78 -58.28 6.11
CA PRO A 8 2.81 -57.23 6.33
C PRO A 8 3.22 -55.98 5.53
N SER A 9 2.43 -55.64 4.52
CA SER A 9 2.51 -54.36 3.82
C SER A 9 1.98 -53.24 4.73
N LEU A 10 2.87 -52.33 5.14
CA LEU A 10 2.52 -51.14 5.91
C LEU A 10 1.92 -50.09 4.95
N LEU A 11 0.62 -49.84 5.06
CA LEU A 11 -0.03 -48.72 4.37
C LEU A 11 0.36 -47.41 5.08
N ALA A 12 1.24 -46.63 4.46
CA ALA A 12 1.52 -45.26 4.88
C ALA A 12 0.40 -44.33 4.37
N VAL A 13 -0.49 -43.89 5.27
CA VAL A 13 -1.47 -42.86 4.98
C VAL A 13 -0.73 -41.52 4.93
N LEU A 14 -0.50 -41.03 3.70
CA LEU A 14 0.05 -39.71 3.45
C LEU A 14 -1.07 -38.67 3.67
N SER A 15 -1.16 -38.14 4.88
CA SER A 15 -2.04 -37.01 5.18
C SER A 15 -1.53 -35.76 4.47
N LEU A 16 -2.13 -35.43 3.33
CA LEU A 16 -2.00 -34.12 2.69
C LEU A 16 -2.55 -33.07 3.65
N ALA A 17 -1.66 -32.42 4.40
CA ALA A 17 -1.99 -31.20 5.12
C ALA A 17 -2.29 -30.12 4.07
N THR A 18 -3.57 -29.88 3.82
CA THR A 18 -4.02 -28.71 3.07
C THR A 18 -3.46 -27.46 3.77
N PRO A 19 -2.75 -26.56 3.07
CA PRO A 19 -2.37 -25.28 3.67
C PRO A 19 -3.68 -24.58 4.04
N SER A 20 -3.92 -24.41 5.34
CA SER A 20 -5.02 -23.60 5.84
C SER A 20 -4.82 -22.19 5.31
N GLN A 21 -5.53 -21.84 4.22
CA GLN A 21 -5.76 -20.46 3.85
C GLN A 21 -6.50 -19.83 5.03
N ARG A 22 -5.76 -19.17 5.93
CA ARG A 22 -6.34 -18.29 6.93
C ARG A 22 -6.95 -17.11 6.17
N GLY A 23 -8.21 -17.22 5.81
CA GLY A 23 -9.09 -16.07 5.58
C GLY A 23 -9.24 -15.33 6.91
N GLY A 24 -8.19 -14.63 7.31
CA GLY A 24 -8.14 -13.89 8.57
C GLY A 24 -8.92 -12.60 8.44
N SER A 25 -9.83 -12.33 9.38
CA SER A 25 -10.60 -11.09 9.41
C SER A 25 -9.68 -9.88 9.24
N ARG A 26 -10.01 -8.97 8.34
CA ARG A 26 -9.19 -7.77 8.11
C ARG A 26 -9.56 -6.66 9.09
N TYR A 27 -8.55 -5.92 9.53
CA TYR A 27 -8.73 -4.78 10.43
C TYR A 27 -8.05 -3.54 9.87
N ARG A 28 -8.71 -2.39 10.01
CA ARG A 28 -8.14 -1.07 9.73
C ARG A 28 -7.71 -0.41 11.04
N VAL A 29 -6.48 0.08 11.08
CA VAL A 29 -5.97 0.87 12.22
C VAL A 29 -6.66 2.24 12.22
N THR A 30 -7.37 2.55 13.28
CA THR A 30 -8.12 3.82 13.42
C THR A 30 -7.41 4.83 14.29
N ALA A 31 -6.56 4.36 15.20
CA ALA A 31 -5.79 5.21 16.10
C ALA A 31 -4.46 5.65 15.46
N ASP A 32 -4.09 6.90 15.70
CA ASP A 32 -2.77 7.41 15.33
C ASP A 32 -1.70 6.77 16.23
N ASN A 33 -0.70 6.14 15.61
CA ASN A 33 0.44 5.51 16.29
C ASN A 33 0.07 4.38 17.25
N ALA A 34 -0.91 3.56 16.86
CA ALA A 34 -1.27 2.37 17.62
C ALA A 34 -0.04 1.47 17.84
N TRP A 35 0.12 0.94 19.04
CA TRP A 35 1.24 0.07 19.37
C TRP A 35 1.01 -1.36 18.88
N PHE A 36 2.05 -1.94 18.30
CA PHE A 36 2.13 -3.36 17.95
C PHE A 36 3.07 -4.07 18.93
N PHE A 37 2.58 -5.17 19.50
CA PHE A 37 3.20 -5.87 20.62
C PHE A 37 3.68 -7.27 20.22
N GLN A 38 4.73 -7.74 20.86
CA GLN A 38 5.27 -9.08 20.64
C GLN A 38 4.31 -10.18 21.12
N ASP A 39 3.68 -9.95 22.26
CA ASP A 39 2.64 -10.80 22.85
C ASP A 39 1.59 -9.89 23.54
N VAL A 40 0.46 -10.45 23.97
CA VAL A 40 -0.58 -9.75 24.70
C VAL A 40 -0.01 -9.05 25.94
N ALA A 41 -0.19 -7.73 26.01
CA ALA A 41 0.40 -6.87 27.04
C ALA A 41 1.93 -6.99 27.20
N GLY A 42 2.62 -7.54 26.20
CA GLY A 42 4.06 -7.74 26.21
C GLY A 42 4.86 -6.51 25.78
N ARG A 43 6.02 -6.74 25.19
CA ARG A 43 6.89 -5.66 24.70
C ARG A 43 6.29 -4.96 23.49
N ARG A 44 6.26 -3.63 23.51
CA ARG A 44 5.97 -2.78 22.34
C ARG A 44 7.14 -2.84 21.37
N ILE A 45 6.88 -3.18 20.12
CA ILE A 45 7.94 -3.45 19.13
C ILE A 45 7.79 -2.64 17.84
N ALA A 46 6.59 -2.16 17.50
CA ALA A 46 6.39 -1.27 16.35
C ALA A 46 5.23 -0.29 16.59
N ARG A 47 5.17 0.77 15.78
CA ARG A 47 4.02 1.69 15.71
C ARG A 47 3.30 1.50 14.39
N LEU A 48 1.98 1.42 14.43
CA LEU A 48 1.14 1.25 13.25
C LEU A 48 0.71 2.62 12.73
N ALA A 49 0.68 2.75 11.40
CA ALA A 49 0.12 3.92 10.76
C ALA A 49 -1.40 3.86 10.78
N ARG A 50 -2.05 5.00 11.08
CA ARG A 50 -3.49 5.13 10.93
C ARG A 50 -3.89 4.89 9.48
N GLY A 51 -4.97 4.14 9.28
CA GLY A 51 -5.47 3.73 7.96
C GLY A 51 -4.80 2.47 7.41
N ALA A 52 -3.72 1.98 8.03
CA ALA A 52 -3.11 0.71 7.65
C ALA A 52 -4.13 -0.43 7.79
N THR A 53 -4.13 -1.35 6.83
CA THR A 53 -4.99 -2.53 6.85
C THR A 53 -4.14 -3.75 7.16
N LEU A 54 -4.56 -4.53 8.15
CA LEU A 54 -3.82 -5.66 8.69
C LEU A 54 -4.68 -6.92 8.64
N ALA A 55 -4.06 -8.06 8.35
CA ALA A 55 -4.72 -9.35 8.47
C ALA A 55 -4.79 -9.72 9.95
N GLY A 56 -6.00 -9.94 10.47
CA GLY A 56 -6.24 -10.39 11.83
C GLY A 56 -6.28 -11.91 11.94
N GLY A 57 -5.97 -12.40 13.13
CA GLY A 57 -5.94 -13.80 13.48
C GLY A 57 -6.63 -14.03 14.80
N ALA A 58 -5.96 -14.74 15.71
CA ALA A 58 -6.53 -15.07 17.01
C ALA A 58 -6.91 -13.82 17.80
N THR A 59 -8.01 -13.91 18.54
CA THR A 59 -8.41 -12.88 19.51
C THR A 59 -8.19 -13.42 20.92
N ARG A 60 -7.62 -12.59 21.81
CA ARG A 60 -7.47 -12.90 23.24
C ARG A 60 -7.89 -11.67 24.04
N ASN A 61 -9.05 -11.74 24.70
CA ASN A 61 -9.66 -10.60 25.40
C ASN A 61 -9.77 -9.38 24.46
N ASP A 62 -9.28 -8.22 24.88
CA ASP A 62 -9.24 -6.98 24.09
C ASP A 62 -8.06 -6.89 23.11
N TRP A 63 -7.41 -8.02 22.81
CA TRP A 63 -6.27 -8.08 21.92
C TRP A 63 -6.59 -8.90 20.68
N ILE A 64 -6.13 -8.40 19.54
CA ILE A 64 -6.24 -9.05 18.25
C ILE A 64 -4.84 -9.32 17.76
N GLN A 65 -4.55 -10.59 17.46
CA GLN A 65 -3.33 -10.95 16.77
C GLN A 65 -3.45 -10.44 15.34
N VAL A 66 -2.46 -9.71 14.86
CA VAL A 66 -2.40 -9.22 13.48
C VAL A 66 -1.08 -9.59 12.84
N THR A 67 -1.10 -9.70 11.52
CA THR A 67 0.08 -9.91 10.70
C THR A 67 0.43 -8.58 10.02
N LEU A 68 1.63 -8.07 10.32
CA LEU A 68 2.27 -7.08 9.48
C LEU A 68 2.73 -7.77 8.21
N ASP A 69 2.28 -7.27 7.07
CA ASP A 69 2.71 -7.68 5.74
C ASP A 69 3.08 -6.41 4.98
N GLY A 70 4.29 -6.37 4.41
CA GLY A 70 4.69 -5.22 3.64
C GLY A 70 6.13 -5.22 3.16
N TRP A 71 6.50 -4.11 2.55
CA TRP A 71 7.74 -3.88 1.85
C TRP A 71 8.64 -2.95 2.66
N ILE A 72 9.88 -3.37 2.85
CA ILE A 72 10.92 -2.63 3.55
C ILE A 72 12.13 -2.42 2.65
N PHE A 73 12.87 -1.34 2.87
CA PHE A 73 14.02 -1.02 2.05
C PHE A 73 15.16 -2.04 2.24
N SER A 74 15.70 -2.60 1.16
CA SER A 74 16.66 -3.72 1.27
C SER A 74 17.94 -3.35 2.03
N THR A 75 18.39 -2.10 1.98
CA THR A 75 19.59 -1.65 2.72
C THR A 75 19.32 -1.31 4.19
N SER A 76 18.06 -1.41 4.64
CA SER A 76 17.65 -1.10 6.01
C SER A 76 17.42 -2.36 6.85
N VAL A 77 17.71 -3.52 6.27
CA VAL A 77 17.61 -4.83 6.91
C VAL A 77 18.92 -5.61 6.73
N GLY A 78 19.29 -6.35 7.76
CA GLY A 78 20.43 -7.27 7.76
C GLY A 78 19.97 -8.69 8.06
N LYS A 79 20.87 -9.66 7.86
CA LYS A 79 20.62 -11.06 8.25
C LYS A 79 20.39 -11.14 9.77
N SER A 80 19.39 -11.90 10.18
CA SER A 80 19.13 -12.18 11.60
C SER A 80 20.12 -13.21 12.15
N ASP A 81 20.55 -13.00 13.39
CA ASP A 81 21.26 -13.97 14.23
C ASP A 81 20.30 -14.88 15.02
N LYS A 82 19.02 -14.51 15.07
CA LYS A 82 17.95 -15.25 15.75
C LYS A 82 17.25 -16.21 14.80
N PRO A 83 17.08 -17.50 15.16
CA PRO A 83 16.52 -18.52 14.27
C PRO A 83 15.05 -18.31 13.91
N GLU A 84 14.30 -17.54 14.70
CA GLU A 84 12.88 -17.27 14.44
C GLU A 84 12.62 -16.19 13.38
N PHE A 85 13.66 -15.47 12.94
CA PHE A 85 13.58 -14.39 11.95
C PHE A 85 14.62 -14.57 10.85
N ASP A 86 14.30 -14.15 9.63
CA ASP A 86 15.25 -14.13 8.52
C ASP A 86 16.07 -12.84 8.51
N LEU A 87 15.44 -11.75 8.94
CA LEU A 87 15.94 -10.38 8.83
C LEU A 87 15.75 -9.60 10.13
N LEU A 88 16.68 -8.68 10.39
CA LEU A 88 16.56 -7.66 11.43
C LEU A 88 16.62 -6.27 10.80
N VAL A 89 15.82 -5.34 11.30
CA VAL A 89 15.94 -3.92 10.95
C VAL A 89 17.25 -3.37 11.52
N THR A 90 18.12 -2.85 10.66
CA THR A 90 19.44 -2.31 11.06
C THR A 90 19.48 -0.79 11.06
N ARG A 91 18.43 -0.14 10.54
CA ARG A 91 18.41 1.32 10.39
C ARG A 91 17.91 2.03 11.64
N THR A 92 18.64 3.06 12.05
CA THR A 92 18.32 3.90 13.20
C THR A 92 17.59 5.19 12.81
N PRO A 93 16.71 5.72 13.69
CA PRO A 93 16.15 5.04 14.86
C PRO A 93 15.04 4.03 14.50
N ASN A 94 14.37 4.23 13.36
CA ASN A 94 13.29 3.39 12.86
C ASN A 94 13.38 3.27 11.33
N GLU A 95 12.76 2.24 10.77
CA GLU A 95 12.48 2.10 9.33
C GLU A 95 10.99 1.92 9.08
N ASN A 96 10.54 2.29 7.88
CA ASN A 96 9.16 2.18 7.46
C ASN A 96 8.88 0.84 6.78
N LEU A 97 7.81 0.18 7.21
CA LEU A 97 7.16 -0.91 6.50
C LEU A 97 6.00 -0.35 5.66
N ARG A 98 5.87 -0.75 4.40
CA ARG A 98 4.92 -0.18 3.45
C ARG A 98 4.03 -1.23 2.81
N ALA A 99 2.82 -0.84 2.39
CA ALA A 99 1.92 -1.79 1.75
C ALA A 99 2.41 -2.23 0.35
N ALA A 100 3.21 -1.38 -0.30
CA ALA A 100 3.84 -1.64 -1.60
C ALA A 100 5.21 -0.94 -1.65
N PRO A 101 6.10 -1.28 -2.61
CA PRO A 101 7.29 -0.50 -2.92
C PRO A 101 6.96 0.99 -3.05
N ALA A 102 7.56 1.83 -2.20
CA ALA A 102 7.28 3.27 -2.10
C ALA A 102 5.80 3.67 -1.86
N GLY A 103 4.94 2.70 -1.52
CA GLY A 103 3.52 2.90 -1.25
C GLY A 103 3.24 3.40 0.17
N PRO A 104 1.97 3.38 0.60
CA PRO A 104 1.56 3.95 1.88
C PRO A 104 2.22 3.22 3.07
N LEU A 105 2.43 3.98 4.15
CA LEU A 105 3.00 3.48 5.39
C LEU A 105 2.04 2.50 6.08
N VAL A 106 2.57 1.36 6.51
CA VAL A 106 1.85 0.35 7.31
C VAL A 106 2.28 0.46 8.77
N ALA A 107 3.60 0.49 9.00
CA ALA A 107 4.17 0.55 10.33
C ALA A 107 5.57 1.19 10.33
N GLU A 108 5.96 1.71 11.49
CA GLU A 108 7.33 2.09 11.81
C GLU A 108 7.93 1.01 12.71
N LEU A 109 9.06 0.47 12.27
CA LEU A 109 9.78 -0.61 12.90
C LEU A 109 11.05 -0.06 13.53
N ALA A 110 11.28 -0.34 14.82
CA ALA A 110 12.51 0.06 15.50
C ALA A 110 13.71 -0.80 15.04
N GLU A 111 14.92 -0.32 15.28
CA GLU A 111 16.14 -1.11 15.15
C GLU A 111 16.02 -2.44 15.94
N GLY A 112 16.55 -3.52 15.36
CA GLY A 112 16.50 -4.87 15.93
C GLY A 112 15.13 -5.55 15.82
N PHE A 113 14.17 -4.97 15.11
CA PHE A 113 12.89 -5.61 14.83
C PHE A 113 13.06 -6.81 13.89
N GLY A 114 12.59 -7.97 14.34
CA GLY A 114 12.67 -9.24 13.61
C GLY A 114 11.57 -9.42 12.58
N LEU A 115 11.96 -9.85 11.38
CA LEU A 115 11.12 -10.01 10.20
C LEU A 115 11.36 -11.37 9.55
N LYS A 116 10.28 -11.96 9.03
CA LYS A 116 10.36 -13.11 8.11
C LYS A 116 10.24 -12.62 6.68
N ARG A 117 10.90 -13.28 5.74
CA ARG A 117 10.70 -13.03 4.31
C ARG A 117 9.33 -13.55 3.90
N ALA A 118 8.67 -12.81 3.03
CA ALA A 118 7.42 -13.21 2.41
C ALA A 118 7.65 -13.59 0.95
N THR A 119 6.60 -13.97 0.23
CA THR A 119 6.66 -14.32 -1.20
C THR A 119 5.68 -13.44 -1.97
N PRO A 120 6.11 -12.75 -3.05
CA PRO A 120 7.48 -12.69 -3.60
C PRO A 120 8.44 -11.99 -2.63
N ASP A 121 9.68 -12.45 -2.52
CA ASP A 121 10.59 -11.99 -1.46
C ASP A 121 11.21 -10.61 -1.67
N SER A 122 11.19 -10.12 -2.91
CA SER A 122 11.87 -8.90 -3.32
C SER A 122 11.24 -8.26 -4.57
N SER A 123 11.40 -6.95 -4.68
CA SER A 123 10.97 -6.14 -5.83
C SER A 123 11.91 -4.95 -5.98
N GLY A 124 12.88 -5.08 -6.88
CA GLY A 124 13.94 -4.10 -7.08
C GLY A 124 14.73 -3.84 -5.79
N ARG A 125 14.56 -2.65 -5.22
CA ARG A 125 15.27 -2.18 -4.01
C ARG A 125 14.51 -2.43 -2.70
N TRP A 126 13.49 -3.27 -2.75
CA TRP A 126 12.58 -3.58 -1.63
C TRP A 126 12.55 -5.07 -1.33
N GLN A 127 12.47 -5.43 -0.05
CA GLN A 127 12.21 -6.78 0.44
C GLN A 127 10.77 -6.87 0.95
N HIS A 128 10.07 -7.96 0.61
CA HIS A 128 8.76 -8.27 1.16
C HIS A 128 8.92 -9.09 2.45
N VAL A 129 8.27 -8.64 3.51
CA VAL A 129 8.44 -9.19 4.85
C VAL A 129 7.12 -9.30 5.58
N THR A 130 7.08 -10.23 6.53
CA THR A 130 5.95 -10.42 7.44
C THR A 130 6.37 -10.51 8.90
N ARG A 131 5.45 -10.16 9.80
CA ARG A 131 5.59 -10.36 11.25
C ARG A 131 4.22 -10.45 11.94
N GLU A 132 3.98 -11.55 12.65
CA GLU A 132 2.83 -11.66 13.56
C GLU A 132 3.10 -10.97 14.91
N GLY A 133 2.05 -10.41 15.51
CA GLY A 133 2.06 -9.80 16.85
C GLY A 133 0.66 -9.37 17.26
N TRP A 134 0.52 -8.55 18.30
CA TRP A 134 -0.75 -8.23 18.93
C TRP A 134 -1.03 -6.73 18.99
N VAL A 135 -2.30 -6.35 18.86
CA VAL A 135 -2.78 -4.97 18.90
C VAL A 135 -4.05 -4.90 19.75
N GLN A 136 -4.26 -3.78 20.44
CA GLN A 136 -5.50 -3.56 21.17
C GLN A 136 -6.68 -3.38 20.19
N ARG A 137 -7.79 -4.06 20.46
CA ARG A 137 -9.02 -3.99 19.67
C ARG A 137 -9.53 -2.57 19.51
N SER A 138 -9.40 -1.72 20.53
CA SER A 138 -9.83 -0.31 20.49
C SER A 138 -9.12 0.53 19.41
N ALA A 139 -7.92 0.11 18.97
CA ALA A 139 -7.17 0.75 17.90
C ALA A 139 -7.53 0.24 16.50
N LEU A 140 -8.44 -0.74 16.40
CA LEU A 140 -8.78 -1.45 15.17
C LEU A 140 -10.29 -1.36 14.89
N ALA A 141 -10.65 -1.09 13.65
CA ALA A 141 -12.00 -1.29 13.14
C ALA A 141 -12.03 -2.56 12.27
N PRO A 142 -12.98 -3.49 12.49
CA PRO A 142 -13.15 -4.63 11.60
C PRO A 142 -13.57 -4.15 10.21
N VAL A 143 -13.01 -4.77 9.18
CA VAL A 143 -13.45 -4.64 7.80
C VAL A 143 -14.32 -5.86 7.52
N ALA A 144 -15.60 -5.65 7.24
CA ALA A 144 -16.56 -6.75 7.12
C ALA A 144 -16.20 -7.69 5.96
N ASP A 145 -15.99 -8.97 6.29
CA ASP A 145 -15.98 -10.06 5.31
C ASP A 145 -17.44 -10.41 4.99
N VAL A 146 -17.90 -10.15 3.77
CA VAL A 146 -19.26 -10.51 3.34
C VAL A 146 -19.29 -12.01 3.03
N VAL A 147 -19.59 -12.82 4.05
CA VAL A 147 -19.82 -14.26 3.93
C VAL A 147 -21.23 -14.50 3.41
N ALA A 148 -21.37 -15.27 2.32
CA ALA A 148 -22.65 -15.73 1.82
C ALA A 148 -22.81 -17.25 1.93
N THR A 149 -23.85 -17.60 2.66
CA THR A 149 -24.55 -18.87 2.88
C THR A 149 -25.03 -19.51 1.56
N ARG A 150 -24.80 -20.84 1.43
CA ARG A 150 -25.72 -21.93 0.99
C ARG A 150 -26.65 -21.62 -0.22
N THR A 151 -26.80 -22.45 -1.26
CA THR A 151 -27.21 -23.86 -1.23
C THR A 151 -27.20 -24.38 -2.67
N ALA A 152 -26.82 -25.65 -2.83
CA ALA A 152 -26.85 -26.40 -4.07
C ALA A 152 -28.22 -26.40 -4.76
N VAL A 153 -28.22 -26.30 -6.09
CA VAL A 153 -29.23 -26.94 -6.93
C VAL A 153 -28.50 -27.70 -8.03
N THR A 154 -28.70 -29.00 -8.00
CA THR A 154 -28.28 -30.05 -8.91
C THR A 154 -28.53 -29.70 -10.38
N SER A 155 -27.57 -29.98 -11.25
CA SER A 155 -27.82 -30.14 -12.69
C SER A 155 -27.48 -31.57 -13.07
N ASP A 156 -28.53 -32.25 -13.48
CA ASP A 156 -28.54 -33.59 -14.03
C ASP A 156 -27.70 -33.63 -15.30
N SER A 157 -27.08 -34.78 -15.52
CA SER A 157 -26.20 -35.04 -16.65
C SER A 157 -27.02 -35.49 -17.84
N ASP A 158 -26.69 -35.05 -19.06
CA ASP A 158 -26.57 -36.02 -20.14
C ASP A 158 -25.71 -35.54 -21.31
N ASN A 159 -25.01 -36.51 -21.87
CA ASN A 159 -23.80 -36.43 -22.66
C ASN A 159 -24.05 -37.19 -23.97
N VAL A 160 -23.82 -36.61 -25.16
CA VAL A 160 -23.44 -37.41 -26.35
C VAL A 160 -22.52 -36.63 -27.32
N GLN A 161 -21.29 -37.15 -27.37
CA GLN A 161 -20.23 -37.20 -28.38
C GLN A 161 -20.58 -37.05 -29.89
N GLY A 162 -19.66 -36.45 -30.67
CA GLY A 162 -19.54 -36.66 -32.14
C GLY A 162 -18.52 -35.71 -32.81
N GLY A 163 -17.49 -36.27 -33.46
CA GLY A 163 -16.24 -35.60 -33.88
C GLY A 163 -16.20 -34.90 -35.27
N PRO A 164 -15.01 -34.51 -35.77
CA PRO A 164 -14.83 -33.28 -36.58
C PRO A 164 -14.48 -33.50 -38.07
N THR A 165 -14.84 -32.57 -38.95
CA THR A 165 -14.21 -32.35 -40.27
C THR A 165 -14.51 -30.94 -40.83
N ALA A 166 -13.51 -30.27 -41.43
CA ALA A 166 -13.61 -29.06 -42.28
C ALA A 166 -13.13 -29.42 -43.72
N PRO A 167 -13.19 -28.61 -44.81
CA PRO A 167 -13.54 -27.17 -45.06
C PRO A 167 -14.44 -27.02 -46.36
N PRO A 168 -14.47 -25.97 -47.25
CA PRO A 168 -13.94 -24.59 -47.29
C PRO A 168 -14.98 -23.48 -47.71
N ALA A 169 -14.49 -22.25 -47.93
CA ALA A 169 -15.20 -20.97 -48.05
C ALA A 169 -16.04 -20.71 -49.33
N ALA A 170 -17.13 -19.93 -49.18
CA ALA A 170 -17.80 -19.16 -50.25
C ALA A 170 -18.40 -17.85 -49.73
N ARG A 171 -18.29 -16.77 -50.52
CA ARG A 171 -18.72 -15.39 -50.25
C ARG A 171 -20.15 -15.12 -50.73
N GLY A 172 -20.94 -14.45 -49.86
CA GLY A 172 -22.03 -13.48 -50.16
C GLY A 172 -23.38 -14.07 -50.58
N GLY A 173 -24.54 -13.66 -50.04
CA GLY A 173 -24.93 -12.68 -49.02
C GLY A 173 -26.44 -12.87 -48.77
N GLY A 174 -26.90 -12.86 -47.52
CA GLY A 174 -27.64 -11.71 -46.99
C GLY A 174 -28.81 -12.16 -46.12
N GLY A 175 -28.90 -11.62 -44.90
CA GLY A 175 -30.13 -11.65 -44.08
C GLY A 175 -30.02 -12.37 -42.74
N GLY A 176 -29.73 -11.62 -41.67
CA GLY A 176 -30.11 -11.98 -40.31
C GLY A 176 -28.94 -12.23 -39.34
N GLY A 177 -28.67 -11.26 -38.48
CA GLY A 177 -27.81 -11.43 -37.31
C GLY A 177 -26.34 -11.18 -37.60
N ASP A 178 -26.01 -9.90 -37.80
CA ASP A 178 -24.67 -9.37 -37.56
C ASP A 178 -24.20 -9.91 -36.20
N THR A 179 -23.38 -10.95 -36.21
CA THR A 179 -22.66 -11.41 -35.03
C THR A 179 -21.73 -10.27 -34.69
N ALA A 180 -22.24 -9.35 -33.85
CA ALA A 180 -21.59 -8.13 -33.43
C ALA A 180 -20.14 -8.46 -33.18
N ARG A 181 -19.27 -7.99 -34.08
CA ARG A 181 -17.82 -8.04 -33.89
C ARG A 181 -17.58 -7.40 -32.53
N VAL A 182 -17.30 -8.21 -31.53
CA VAL A 182 -17.26 -7.78 -30.12
C VAL A 182 -16.28 -6.62 -30.04
N ASP A 183 -16.80 -5.41 -29.78
CA ASP A 183 -15.95 -4.23 -29.63
C ASP A 183 -15.19 -4.36 -28.31
N SER A 184 -13.97 -4.88 -28.41
CA SER A 184 -13.09 -5.12 -27.28
C SER A 184 -12.65 -3.85 -26.54
N SER A 185 -12.96 -2.66 -27.08
CA SER A 185 -12.69 -1.37 -26.43
C SER A 185 -13.76 -0.96 -25.42
N ARG A 186 -14.90 -1.67 -25.39
CA ARG A 186 -16.01 -1.45 -24.46
C ARG A 186 -16.21 -2.66 -23.55
N ALA A 187 -16.56 -2.40 -22.30
CA ALA A 187 -16.87 -3.43 -21.32
C ALA A 187 -17.98 -2.95 -20.38
N GLN A 188 -18.70 -3.88 -19.79
CA GLN A 188 -19.71 -3.61 -18.78
C GLN A 188 -19.49 -4.57 -17.60
N PRO A 189 -19.54 -4.10 -16.35
CA PRO A 189 -19.50 -4.97 -15.20
C PRO A 189 -20.74 -5.86 -15.17
N LEU A 190 -20.53 -7.16 -15.24
CA LEU A 190 -21.59 -8.17 -15.10
C LEU A 190 -22.18 -8.24 -13.68
N ARG A 191 -21.54 -7.57 -12.73
CA ARG A 191 -21.99 -7.38 -11.35
C ARG A 191 -21.36 -6.11 -10.80
N MET A 192 -21.94 -5.57 -9.73
CA MET A 192 -21.31 -4.46 -9.01
C MET A 192 -19.87 -4.85 -8.65
N THR A 193 -18.90 -4.08 -9.13
CA THR A 193 -17.49 -4.43 -9.08
C THR A 193 -16.68 -3.27 -8.52
N THR A 194 -15.68 -3.59 -7.74
CA THR A 194 -14.80 -2.59 -7.14
C THR A 194 -13.86 -2.03 -8.20
N LEU A 195 -13.77 -0.70 -8.26
CA LEU A 195 -12.78 0.01 -9.07
C LEU A 195 -11.52 0.23 -8.23
N TYR A 196 -10.34 0.06 -8.84
CA TYR A 196 -9.05 0.22 -8.18
C TYR A 196 -8.24 1.32 -8.88
N ARG A 197 -7.48 2.14 -8.12
CA ARG A 197 -6.67 3.24 -8.70
C ARG A 197 -5.44 2.76 -9.48
N ALA A 198 -5.01 1.53 -9.21
CA ALA A 198 -3.96 0.79 -9.91
C ALA A 198 -4.28 -0.71 -9.80
N PRO A 199 -3.72 -1.58 -10.65
CA PRO A 199 -3.78 -3.03 -10.48
C PRO A 199 -3.34 -3.42 -9.07
N ASP A 200 -4.14 -4.23 -8.38
CA ASP A 200 -3.91 -4.63 -6.97
C ASP A 200 -3.78 -3.45 -5.96
N GLY A 201 -4.17 -2.23 -6.37
CA GLY A 201 -4.03 -0.99 -5.59
C GLY A 201 -5.22 -0.68 -4.66
N PRO A 202 -5.30 0.53 -4.07
CA PRO A 202 -6.44 0.90 -3.23
C PRO A 202 -7.72 1.05 -4.05
N GLU A 203 -8.84 0.61 -3.45
CA GLU A 203 -10.18 0.77 -3.98
C GLU A 203 -10.49 2.26 -4.17
N ALA A 204 -10.83 2.62 -5.40
CA ALA A 204 -11.27 3.96 -5.78
C ALA A 204 -12.77 4.15 -5.49
N GLY A 205 -13.54 3.06 -5.46
CA GLY A 205 -14.98 3.04 -5.27
C GLY A 205 -15.60 1.77 -5.86
N THR A 206 -16.92 1.77 -6.03
CA THR A 206 -17.66 0.68 -6.67
C THR A 206 -18.31 1.18 -7.96
N ILE A 207 -18.40 0.30 -8.95
CA ILE A 207 -19.10 0.52 -10.21
C ILE A 207 -20.28 -0.43 -10.25
N ALA A 208 -21.48 0.08 -10.50
CA ALA A 208 -22.70 -0.71 -10.57
C ALA A 208 -22.71 -1.65 -11.79
N THR A 209 -23.51 -2.70 -11.71
CA THR A 209 -23.77 -3.62 -12.83
C THR A 209 -24.25 -2.87 -14.06
N GLU A 210 -23.91 -3.35 -15.26
CA GLU A 210 -24.27 -2.77 -16.58
C GLU A 210 -23.75 -1.32 -16.83
N THR A 211 -22.94 -0.76 -15.93
CA THR A 211 -22.35 0.58 -16.16
C THR A 211 -21.42 0.50 -17.38
N PRO A 212 -21.63 1.31 -18.44
CA PRO A 212 -20.76 1.27 -19.61
C PRO A 212 -19.35 1.78 -19.24
N LEU A 213 -18.35 0.97 -19.55
CA LEU A 213 -16.94 1.26 -19.33
C LEU A 213 -16.16 1.25 -20.64
N ARG A 214 -15.11 2.08 -20.70
CA ARG A 214 -14.13 2.04 -21.77
C ARG A 214 -12.87 1.32 -21.30
N VAL A 215 -12.43 0.31 -22.02
CA VAL A 215 -11.22 -0.45 -21.70
C VAL A 215 -10.01 0.31 -22.23
N LEU A 216 -9.06 0.65 -21.35
CA LEU A 216 -7.84 1.37 -21.70
C LEU A 216 -6.65 0.43 -21.91
N SER A 217 -6.49 -0.57 -21.03
CA SER A 217 -5.43 -1.57 -21.14
C SER A 217 -5.79 -2.83 -20.35
N ARG A 218 -5.21 -3.98 -20.70
CA ARG A 218 -5.33 -5.24 -19.95
C ARG A 218 -3.93 -5.71 -19.58
N ASN A 219 -3.77 -6.17 -18.35
CA ASN A 219 -2.52 -6.74 -17.86
C ASN A 219 -2.84 -7.88 -16.88
N GLY A 220 -2.69 -9.13 -17.34
CA GLY A 220 -3.15 -10.30 -16.59
C GLY A 220 -4.65 -10.25 -16.33
N GLU A 221 -5.06 -10.44 -15.07
CA GLU A 221 -6.46 -10.38 -14.62
C GLU A 221 -6.99 -8.93 -14.51
N TRP A 222 -6.11 -7.93 -14.63
CA TRP A 222 -6.46 -6.54 -14.44
C TRP A 222 -6.84 -5.88 -15.76
N THR A 223 -8.09 -5.46 -15.85
CA THR A 223 -8.54 -4.56 -16.92
C THR A 223 -8.54 -3.14 -16.37
N ARG A 224 -7.64 -2.30 -16.89
CA ARG A 224 -7.69 -0.86 -16.64
C ARG A 224 -8.87 -0.29 -17.43
N VAL A 225 -9.87 0.16 -16.70
CA VAL A 225 -11.10 0.72 -17.25
C VAL A 225 -11.18 2.22 -16.95
N GLN A 226 -11.66 2.99 -17.92
CA GLN A 226 -12.18 4.34 -17.71
C GLN A 226 -13.67 4.20 -17.45
N PHE A 227 -14.13 4.73 -16.32
CA PHE A 227 -15.56 4.82 -16.01
C PHE A 227 -16.07 6.20 -16.38
N GLU A 228 -17.25 6.24 -16.99
CA GLU A 228 -17.97 7.47 -17.29
C GLU A 228 -19.07 7.63 -16.25
N GLY A 229 -18.98 8.67 -15.43
CA GLY A 229 -19.92 8.92 -14.36
C GLY A 229 -19.98 10.41 -14.04
N TRP A 230 -21.17 10.87 -13.67
CA TRP A 230 -21.39 12.25 -13.27
C TRP A 230 -21.33 12.32 -11.74
N VAL A 231 -20.36 13.07 -11.22
CA VAL A 231 -20.30 13.47 -9.82
C VAL A 231 -20.74 14.93 -9.73
N LYS A 232 -21.42 15.29 -8.64
CA LYS A 232 -21.82 16.68 -8.43
C LYS A 232 -20.55 17.54 -8.36
N GLY A 233 -20.46 18.53 -9.24
CA GLY A 233 -19.28 19.39 -9.31
C GLY A 233 -18.94 20.08 -7.99
N GLY A 234 -19.92 20.34 -7.13
CA GLY A 234 -19.70 20.91 -5.79
C GLY A 234 -18.99 19.99 -4.79
N ASP A 235 -18.96 18.68 -5.05
CA ASP A 235 -18.25 17.70 -4.20
C ASP A 235 -16.81 17.46 -4.70
N LEU A 236 -16.42 18.09 -5.81
CA LEU A 236 -15.08 18.01 -6.38
C LEU A 236 -14.34 19.32 -6.20
N GLN A 237 -13.18 19.26 -5.55
CA GLN A 237 -12.18 20.31 -5.68
C GLN A 237 -11.18 19.91 -6.75
N ALA A 238 -11.08 20.70 -7.83
CA ALA A 238 -10.00 20.53 -8.79
C ALA A 238 -8.65 20.67 -8.07
N ALA A 239 -7.78 19.68 -8.25
CA ALA A 239 -6.38 19.86 -7.89
C ALA A 239 -5.88 21.11 -8.66
N PRO A 240 -5.21 22.07 -8.00
CA PRO A 240 -4.65 23.21 -8.70
C PRO A 240 -3.78 22.71 -9.86
N ALA A 241 -3.96 23.28 -11.05
CA ALA A 241 -3.19 22.88 -12.22
C ALA A 241 -1.68 22.93 -11.91
N GLY A 242 -0.99 21.83 -12.16
CA GLY A 242 0.46 21.71 -11.90
C GLY A 242 0.85 21.37 -10.46
N VAL A 243 -0.08 21.14 -9.53
CA VAL A 243 0.20 20.70 -8.16
C VAL A 243 -0.20 19.24 -7.96
N LEU A 244 0.78 18.38 -7.69
CA LEU A 244 0.57 16.97 -7.37
C LEU A 244 0.15 16.82 -5.90
N VAL A 245 -0.85 15.98 -5.65
CA VAL A 245 -1.39 15.68 -4.33
C VAL A 245 -1.23 14.19 -4.06
N GLY A 246 -0.86 13.79 -2.85
CA GLY A 246 -0.75 12.39 -2.44
C GLY A 246 0.61 11.72 -2.71
N VAL A 247 1.58 12.45 -3.26
CA VAL A 247 2.96 11.96 -3.42
C VAL A 247 3.63 11.83 -2.04
N THR A 248 4.32 10.73 -1.77
CA THR A 248 5.01 10.53 -0.47
C THR A 248 6.48 10.95 -0.50
N ALA A 249 7.12 11.13 0.67
CA ALA A 249 8.57 11.41 0.70
C ALA A 249 9.40 10.19 0.31
N ALA A 250 8.90 8.97 0.53
CA ALA A 250 9.56 7.76 0.05
C ALA A 250 9.46 7.59 -1.46
N GLU A 251 8.30 7.89 -2.05
CA GLU A 251 8.11 7.89 -3.50
C GLU A 251 9.07 8.88 -4.18
N LEU A 252 9.18 10.08 -3.62
CA LEU A 252 10.14 11.07 -4.08
C LEU A 252 11.60 10.57 -4.05
N ARG A 253 11.99 9.81 -3.02
CA ARG A 253 13.34 9.21 -2.88
C ARG A 253 13.55 7.97 -3.73
N ALA A 254 12.46 7.28 -4.09
CA ALA A 254 12.49 6.11 -4.96
C ALA A 254 12.74 6.55 -6.41
N GLU A 255 12.06 7.60 -6.85
CA GLU A 255 12.07 8.12 -8.23
C GLU A 255 12.42 9.62 -8.28
N PRO A 256 13.59 10.05 -7.78
CA PRO A 256 13.90 11.48 -7.59
C PRO A 256 13.90 12.28 -8.90
N GLN A 257 14.33 11.67 -10.01
CA GLN A 257 14.40 12.32 -11.32
C GLN A 257 13.01 12.65 -11.89
N ARG A 258 12.00 11.82 -11.59
CA ARG A 258 10.63 12.00 -12.08
C ARG A 258 9.96 13.23 -11.48
N TYR A 259 10.25 13.51 -10.22
CA TYR A 259 9.58 14.55 -9.45
C TYR A 259 10.34 15.88 -9.42
N LEU A 260 11.55 15.95 -9.96
CA LEU A 260 12.36 17.16 -9.97
C LEU A 260 11.61 18.32 -10.65
N GLY A 261 11.51 19.47 -9.97
CA GLY A 261 10.82 20.66 -10.44
C GLY A 261 9.29 20.61 -10.35
N GLN A 262 8.69 19.45 -10.04
CA GLN A 262 7.25 19.33 -9.84
C GLN A 262 6.82 20.07 -8.57
N VAL A 263 5.57 20.54 -8.55
CA VAL A 263 4.97 21.15 -7.37
C VAL A 263 4.12 20.13 -6.64
N LEU A 264 4.29 20.03 -5.32
CA LEU A 264 3.59 19.09 -4.46
C LEU A 264 2.82 19.85 -3.38
N ARG A 265 1.70 19.27 -2.93
CA ARG A 265 1.01 19.68 -1.71
C ARG A 265 1.13 18.62 -0.63
N TRP A 266 1.69 19.00 0.52
CA TRP A 266 1.99 18.11 1.63
C TRP A 266 1.46 18.63 2.96
N ASN A 267 0.99 17.70 3.80
CA ASN A 267 0.75 17.97 5.22
C ASN A 267 1.98 17.53 6.00
N LEU A 268 2.59 18.44 6.75
CA LEU A 268 3.85 18.25 7.46
C LEU A 268 3.70 18.66 8.92
N GLU A 269 4.54 18.10 9.78
CA GLU A 269 4.70 18.49 11.17
C GLU A 269 5.97 19.35 11.32
N PHE A 270 5.82 20.59 11.75
CA PHE A 270 6.92 21.53 11.93
C PHE A 270 7.82 21.09 13.09
N ILE A 271 9.15 21.15 12.93
CA ILE A 271 10.09 20.84 14.01
C ILE A 271 10.88 22.07 14.42
N ALA A 272 11.64 22.65 13.50
CA ALA A 272 12.52 23.77 13.80
C ALA A 272 12.92 24.52 12.54
N ILE A 273 13.31 25.79 12.73
CA ILE A 273 14.02 26.57 11.71
C ILE A 273 15.52 26.40 11.97
N GLN A 274 16.28 26.12 10.91
CA GLN A 274 17.73 25.96 10.95
C GLN A 274 18.39 26.73 9.82
N LYS A 275 19.72 26.86 9.89
CA LYS A 275 20.54 27.46 8.84
C LYS A 275 21.32 26.36 8.11
N ALA A 276 21.40 26.44 6.79
CA ALA A 276 22.15 25.48 5.99
C ALA A 276 23.64 25.54 6.32
N ASP A 277 24.25 24.36 6.45
CA ASP A 277 25.67 24.12 6.68
C ASP A 277 26.26 23.33 5.50
N ASP A 278 27.58 23.10 5.55
CA ASP A 278 28.31 22.42 4.47
C ASP A 278 27.89 20.95 4.26
N LEU A 279 27.19 20.34 5.24
CA LEU A 279 26.67 18.98 5.14
C LEU A 279 25.39 18.90 4.28
N ARG A 280 24.84 20.03 3.84
CA ARG A 280 23.61 20.11 3.03
C ARG A 280 23.83 20.92 1.76
N PRO A 281 24.68 20.44 0.81
CA PRO A 281 24.99 21.16 -0.42
C PRO A 281 23.77 21.37 -1.33
N ASP A 282 22.71 20.58 -1.12
CA ASP A 282 21.44 20.68 -1.84
C ASP A 282 20.60 21.90 -1.41
N ILE A 283 20.98 22.58 -0.31
CA ILE A 283 20.38 23.83 0.17
C ILE A 283 21.38 24.96 -0.05
N PRO A 284 20.96 26.12 -0.58
CA PRO A 284 21.91 27.23 -0.78
C PRO A 284 22.58 27.64 0.55
N SER A 285 23.91 27.78 0.52
CA SER A 285 24.70 28.05 1.73
C SER A 285 24.20 29.30 2.47
N GLY A 286 24.13 29.22 3.80
CA GLY A 286 23.64 30.29 4.65
C GLY A 286 22.12 30.52 4.62
N SER A 287 21.37 29.84 3.76
CA SER A 287 19.91 29.98 3.71
C SER A 287 19.24 29.34 4.93
N SER A 288 18.13 29.94 5.38
CA SER A 288 17.27 29.29 6.37
C SER A 288 16.42 28.21 5.72
N TYR A 289 16.26 27.11 6.43
CA TYR A 289 15.37 26.03 6.04
C TYR A 289 14.55 25.59 7.26
N VAL A 290 13.37 25.05 6.98
CA VAL A 290 12.53 24.41 7.98
C VAL A 290 12.81 22.91 7.94
N LEU A 291 13.17 22.37 9.10
CA LEU A 291 13.13 20.94 9.35
C LEU A 291 11.69 20.56 9.70
N ALA A 292 11.10 19.68 8.90
CA ALA A 292 9.77 19.16 9.13
C ALA A 292 9.76 17.64 9.08
N ARG A 293 8.69 17.05 9.61
CA ARG A 293 8.39 15.63 9.55
C ARG A 293 7.19 15.41 8.62
N GLY A 294 7.27 14.44 7.72
CA GLY A 294 6.19 14.17 6.77
C GLY A 294 6.68 13.84 5.37
N PRO A 295 5.77 13.83 4.37
CA PRO A 295 4.34 14.10 4.47
C PRO A 295 3.61 13.10 5.38
N LEU A 296 2.75 13.60 6.25
CA LEU A 296 1.94 12.76 7.14
C LEU A 296 1.12 11.77 6.30
N PRO A 297 1.00 10.50 6.74
CA PRO A 297 1.37 9.98 8.06
C PRO A 297 2.85 9.58 8.23
N GLU A 298 3.71 9.82 7.24
CA GLU A 298 5.12 9.45 7.34
C GLU A 298 5.86 10.30 8.37
N ARG A 299 6.80 9.68 9.10
CA ARG A 299 7.67 10.41 10.05
C ARG A 299 9.09 10.67 9.55
N GLY A 300 9.30 10.55 8.25
CA GLY A 300 10.57 10.94 7.62
C GLY A 300 10.83 12.44 7.76
N PHE A 301 12.10 12.83 7.77
CA PHE A 301 12.47 14.23 7.75
C PHE A 301 12.45 14.78 6.32
N VAL A 302 11.99 16.02 6.18
CA VAL A 302 12.01 16.80 4.95
C VAL A 302 12.65 18.16 5.24
N TYR A 303 13.48 18.62 4.31
CA TYR A 303 14.06 19.96 4.36
C TYR A 303 13.29 20.89 3.42
N ILE A 304 12.75 21.97 3.97
CA ILE A 304 12.02 22.98 3.21
C ILE A 304 12.88 24.23 3.18
N VAL A 305 13.38 24.61 2.01
CA VAL A 305 14.08 25.90 1.84
C VAL A 305 13.03 27.01 1.91
N VAL A 306 13.21 27.94 2.85
CA VAL A 306 12.22 28.98 3.14
C VAL A 306 12.81 30.35 2.81
N PRO A 307 12.18 31.12 1.89
CA PRO A 307 12.55 32.51 1.65
C PRO A 307 12.46 33.36 2.93
N GLU A 308 13.35 34.34 3.10
CA GLU A 308 13.44 35.14 4.34
C GLU A 308 12.10 35.82 4.72
N ASN A 309 11.35 36.28 3.72
CA ASN A 309 10.04 36.91 3.90
C ASN A 309 8.95 35.95 4.41
N ARG A 310 9.15 34.62 4.33
CA ARG A 310 8.23 33.60 4.84
C ARG A 310 8.65 33.03 6.21
N LEU A 311 9.85 33.32 6.69
CA LEU A 311 10.33 32.85 8.00
C LEU A 311 9.46 33.28 9.19
N PRO A 312 8.91 34.52 9.24
CA PRO A 312 8.06 34.93 10.36
C PRO A 312 6.85 34.01 10.56
N ALA A 313 6.26 33.51 9.46
CA ALA A 313 5.12 32.59 9.53
C ALA A 313 5.47 31.27 10.23
N PHE A 314 6.68 30.73 10.01
CA PHE A 314 7.14 29.53 10.71
C PHE A 314 7.58 29.81 12.14
N ARG A 315 8.11 31.00 12.45
CA ARG A 315 8.47 31.39 13.82
C ARG A 315 7.26 31.50 14.73
N ALA A 316 6.09 31.81 14.17
CA ALA A 316 4.83 31.88 14.89
C ALA A 316 4.23 30.49 15.19
N LEU A 317 4.72 29.42 14.55
CA LEU A 317 4.24 28.06 14.79
C LEU A 317 4.83 27.50 16.07
N THR A 318 4.01 26.76 16.82
CA THR A 318 4.51 25.89 17.87
C THR A 318 5.24 24.69 17.26
N PRO A 319 6.36 24.22 17.86
CA PRO A 319 6.96 22.95 17.47
C PRO A 319 5.91 21.83 17.49
N LEU A 320 5.99 20.94 16.51
CA LEU A 320 5.04 19.85 16.22
C LEU A 320 3.66 20.31 15.71
N ALA A 321 3.49 21.59 15.35
CA ALA A 321 2.29 22.03 14.64
C ALA A 321 2.18 21.34 13.26
N THR A 322 0.98 20.87 12.93
CA THR A 322 0.67 20.37 11.60
C THR A 322 0.37 21.54 10.67
N VAL A 323 1.03 21.56 9.52
CA VAL A 323 0.91 22.59 8.49
C VAL A 323 0.73 21.97 7.11
N GLN A 324 0.01 22.63 6.23
CA GLN A 324 -0.06 22.28 4.83
C GLN A 324 0.89 23.19 4.05
N VAL A 325 1.75 22.61 3.22
CA VAL A 325 2.67 23.35 2.37
C VAL A 325 2.45 22.99 0.92
N THR A 326 2.56 24.00 0.05
CA THR A 326 2.81 23.80 -1.37
C THR A 326 4.28 24.07 -1.62
N ALA A 327 4.99 23.13 -2.21
CA ALA A 327 6.43 23.21 -2.38
C ALA A 327 6.87 22.65 -3.73
N ARG A 328 7.94 23.20 -4.29
CA ARG A 328 8.59 22.69 -5.50
C ARG A 328 9.69 21.71 -5.13
N VAL A 329 9.76 20.58 -5.81
CA VAL A 329 10.81 19.60 -5.56
C VAL A 329 12.14 20.13 -6.11
N ARG A 330 13.10 20.35 -5.20
CA ARG A 330 14.48 20.71 -5.56
C ARG A 330 15.31 19.45 -5.76
N ASN A 331 15.28 18.56 -4.78
CA ASN A 331 15.98 17.27 -4.85
C ASN A 331 15.16 16.19 -4.13
N GLY A 332 14.85 15.11 -4.87
CA GLY A 332 14.10 13.97 -4.34
C GLY A 332 14.85 13.16 -3.28
N ARG A 333 16.19 13.25 -3.28
CA ARG A 333 17.08 12.51 -2.36
C ARG A 333 18.39 13.29 -2.20
N SER A 334 18.55 14.00 -1.09
CA SER A 334 19.79 14.73 -0.78
C SER A 334 21.02 13.83 -0.78
N ARG A 335 22.16 14.36 -1.19
CA ARG A 335 23.39 13.59 -1.47
C ARG A 335 23.92 12.86 -0.22
N TYR A 336 23.88 13.52 0.94
CA TYR A 336 24.48 12.99 2.17
C TYR A 336 23.46 12.41 3.15
N LEU A 337 22.26 13.01 3.25
CA LEU A 337 21.26 12.64 4.25
C LEU A 337 20.13 11.81 3.66
N GLY A 338 20.01 11.75 2.34
CA GLY A 338 18.98 10.99 1.62
C GLY A 338 17.56 11.52 1.77
N ASN A 339 17.33 12.55 2.57
CA ASN A 339 16.03 13.18 2.77
C ASN A 339 15.66 14.11 1.61
N PRO A 340 14.38 14.29 1.29
CA PRO A 340 13.91 15.28 0.31
C PRO A 340 14.28 16.72 0.66
N VAL A 341 14.58 17.50 -0.37
CA VAL A 341 14.72 18.96 -0.30
C VAL A 341 13.70 19.59 -1.24
N VAL A 342 12.88 20.50 -0.71
CA VAL A 342 11.84 21.21 -1.45
C VAL A 342 11.95 22.72 -1.21
N ASP A 343 11.56 23.52 -2.19
CA ASP A 343 11.45 24.98 -2.08
C ASP A 343 10.01 25.36 -1.72
N LEU A 344 9.84 26.14 -0.65
CA LEU A 344 8.51 26.60 -0.25
C LEU A 344 7.90 27.54 -1.29
N ILE A 345 6.65 27.27 -1.68
CA ILE A 345 5.81 28.18 -2.47
C ILE A 345 4.76 28.85 -1.58
N SER A 346 3.97 28.04 -0.86
CA SER A 346 2.95 28.52 0.07
C SER A 346 2.89 27.68 1.35
N LEU A 347 2.41 28.31 2.41
CA LEU A 347 2.13 27.73 3.71
C LEU A 347 0.67 28.05 4.04
N GLU A 348 -0.10 27.02 4.38
CA GLU A 348 -1.52 27.06 4.73
C GLU A 348 -1.71 26.32 6.06
N GLY A 349 -2.43 26.92 7.00
CA GLY A 349 -2.67 26.32 8.32
C GLY A 349 -1.52 26.54 9.32
N GLY A 350 -1.90 26.69 10.60
CA GLY A 350 -1.01 27.07 11.70
C GLY A 350 -1.69 27.83 12.85
N GLY A 351 -2.97 28.17 12.73
CA GLY A 351 -3.77 28.70 13.84
C GLY A 351 -4.37 27.55 14.65
N GLY A 352 -3.94 27.39 15.90
CA GLY A 352 -4.63 26.54 16.85
C GLY A 352 -6.07 27.03 17.06
N THR A 353 -7.02 26.11 17.00
CA THR A 353 -8.33 26.33 17.63
C THR A 353 -8.11 26.31 19.15
N PRO A 354 -8.64 27.28 19.92
CA PRO A 354 -8.51 27.31 21.39
C PRO A 354 -9.11 26.08 22.07
#